data_AF-A0AAN8UJT6-F1
#
_entry.id   AF-A0AAN8UJT6-F1
#
_cell.length_a   1.000
_cell.length_b   1.000
_cell.length_c   1.000
_cell.angle_alpha   90.00
_cell.angle_beta   90.00
_cell.angle_gamma   90.00
#
_symmetry.space_group_name_H-M   'P 1'
#
loop_
_entity.id
_entity.type
_entity.pdbx_description
1 polymer ?
#
loop_
_entity_poly.entity_id
_entity_poly.type
_entity_poly.pdbx_seq_one_letter_code
_entity_poly.pdbx_strand_id
1 'polypeptide(L)'
;MASSKLEVVSASKGLQYDRSIEIKAFDDSKAGVKGLLDAVVRDPPVFCDATGELWQNLHVPVIDFKEMEKDERRHKERVNEIKEALQKWGFFQGVNRGIPHEVLDEMIDGVR
;
A
#
# COMPACT_ATOMS: atom_id res chain seq x y z
N MET A 1 -49.23 44.06 9.88
CA MET A 1 -48.64 43.02 9.02
C MET A 1 -47.28 42.67 9.58
N ALA A 2 -47.14 41.43 10.06
CA ALA A 2 -45.92 40.93 10.67
C ALA A 2 -44.89 40.64 9.57
N SER A 3 -43.78 41.38 9.57
CA SER A 3 -42.62 41.05 8.74
C SER A 3 -41.63 40.32 9.64
N SER A 4 -41.75 39.00 9.70
CA SER A 4 -40.83 38.12 10.40
C SER A 4 -39.45 38.19 9.75
N LYS A 5 -38.48 38.65 10.53
CA LYS A 5 -37.05 38.61 10.21
C LYS A 5 -36.62 37.15 10.20
N LEU A 6 -36.39 36.59 9.00
CA LEU A 6 -35.67 35.34 8.85
C LEU A 6 -34.20 35.64 9.15
N GLU A 7 -33.79 35.34 10.38
CA GLU A 7 -32.37 35.23 10.70
C GLU A 7 -31.83 34.04 9.93
N VAL A 8 -30.95 34.33 8.97
CA VAL A 8 -30.05 33.37 8.36
C VAL A 8 -29.16 32.88 9.49
N VAL A 9 -29.54 31.77 10.11
CA VAL A 9 -28.68 31.06 11.05
C VAL A 9 -27.48 30.57 10.25
N SER A 10 -26.35 31.23 10.48
CA SER A 10 -25.07 30.91 9.86
C SER A 10 -24.72 29.46 10.14
N ALA A 11 -24.55 28.69 9.07
CA ALA A 11 -23.95 27.37 9.10
C ALA A 11 -22.49 27.50 9.58
N SER A 12 -22.27 27.40 10.90
CA SER A 12 -20.93 27.36 11.47
C SER A 12 -20.94 26.68 12.83
N LYS A 13 -21.07 25.35 12.83
CA LYS A 13 -20.41 24.48 13.81
C LYS A 13 -19.91 23.25 13.06
N GLY A 14 -18.87 23.47 12.23
CA GLY A 14 -18.08 22.35 11.74
C GLY A 14 -17.52 21.63 12.96
N LEU A 15 -17.95 20.38 13.18
CA LEU A 15 -17.30 19.51 14.14
C LEU A 15 -15.83 19.46 13.73
N GLN A 16 -14.96 19.97 14.61
CA GLN A 16 -13.53 19.90 14.40
C GLN A 16 -13.19 18.40 14.35
N TYR A 17 -12.80 17.91 13.17
CA TYR A 17 -12.36 16.55 13.01
C TYR A 17 -11.07 16.35 13.83
N ASP A 18 -11.16 15.50 14.86
CA ASP A 18 -10.01 15.10 15.67
C ASP A 18 -9.59 13.68 15.27
N ARG A 19 -8.53 13.60 14.48
CA ARG A 19 -7.91 12.36 14.02
C ARG A 19 -7.59 11.39 15.17
N SER A 20 -7.25 11.92 16.35
CA SER A 20 -6.86 11.10 17.51
C SER A 20 -8.05 10.35 18.09
N ILE A 21 -9.24 10.97 18.08
CA ILE A 21 -10.48 10.34 18.55
C ILE A 21 -10.91 9.24 17.58
N GLU A 22 -10.83 9.48 16.27
CA GLU A 22 -11.18 8.48 15.26
C GLU A 22 -10.26 7.25 15.30
N ILE A 23 -8.93 7.46 15.38
CA ILE A 23 -7.96 6.35 15.55
C ILE A 23 -8.30 5.51 16.77
N LYS A 24 -8.59 6.17 17.90
CA LYS A 24 -8.92 5.45 19.13
C LYS A 24 -10.19 4.64 18.98
N ALA A 25 -11.25 5.22 18.40
CA ALA A 25 -12.51 4.51 18.18
C ALA A 25 -12.33 3.30 17.23
N PHE A 26 -11.51 3.45 16.20
CA PHE A 26 -11.15 2.35 15.31
C PHE A 26 -10.38 1.24 16.03
N ASP A 27 -9.32 1.59 16.77
CA ASP A 27 -8.53 0.64 17.54
C ASP A 27 -9.35 -0.06 18.63
N ASP A 28 -10.29 0.65 19.27
CA ASP A 28 -11.19 0.11 20.30
C ASP A 28 -12.22 -0.86 19.70
N SER A 29 -12.58 -0.72 18.42
CA SER A 29 -13.46 -1.66 17.72
C SER A 29 -12.86 -3.07 17.61
N LYS A 30 -11.52 -3.17 17.62
CA LYS A 30 -10.74 -4.40 17.41
C LYS A 30 -11.08 -5.15 16.11
N ALA A 31 -11.82 -4.54 15.19
CA ALA A 31 -12.23 -5.14 13.93
C ALA A 31 -11.09 -5.21 12.89
N GLY A 32 -10.07 -4.36 13.05
CA GLY A 32 -8.98 -4.22 12.09
C GLY A 32 -9.45 -3.69 10.73
N VAL A 33 -8.50 -3.49 9.81
CA VAL A 33 -8.82 -2.93 8.47
C VAL A 33 -9.63 -3.91 7.62
N LYS A 34 -9.44 -5.22 7.82
CA LYS A 34 -10.26 -6.26 7.17
C LYS A 34 -11.73 -6.15 7.59
N GLY A 35 -12.02 -5.98 8.88
CA GLY A 35 -13.39 -5.83 9.37
C GLY A 35 -14.07 -4.55 8.86
N LEU A 36 -13.30 -3.49 8.59
CA LEU A 36 -13.81 -2.29 7.93
C LEU A 36 -14.28 -2.58 6.50
N LEU A 37 -13.48 -3.33 5.73
CA LEU A 37 -13.82 -3.74 4.36
C LEU A 37 -15.07 -4.65 4.35
N ASP A 38 -15.12 -5.63 5.24
CA ASP A 38 -16.24 -6.59 5.35
C ASP A 38 -17.57 -5.91 5.72
N ALA A 39 -17.53 -4.78 6.44
CA ALA A 39 -18.69 -4.00 6.83
C ALA A 39 -19.26 -3.11 5.71
N VAL A 40 -18.60 -3.04 4.54
CA VAL A 40 -18.99 -2.20 3.38
C VAL A 40 -19.20 -0.73 3.78
N VAL A 41 -18.39 -0.25 4.71
CA VAL A 41 -18.39 1.15 5.17
C VAL A 41 -17.39 1.94 4.34
N ARG A 42 -17.68 3.22 4.10
CA ARG A 42 -16.74 4.15 3.44
C ARG A 42 -15.46 4.28 4.26
N ASP A 43 -14.31 4.36 3.58
CA ASP A 43 -13.00 4.56 4.20
C ASP A 43 -12.98 5.81 5.11
N PRO A 44 -12.65 5.64 6.40
CA PRO A 44 -12.43 6.75 7.31
C PRO A 44 -11.30 7.70 6.84
N PRO A 45 -11.41 9.03 7.04
CA PRO A 45 -10.41 9.99 6.61
C PRO A 45 -8.98 9.71 7.11
N VAL A 46 -8.79 9.02 8.23
CA VAL A 46 -7.48 8.58 8.72
C VAL A 46 -6.69 7.71 7.73
N PHE A 47 -7.38 6.97 6.84
CA PHE A 47 -6.76 6.10 5.83
C PHE A 47 -6.56 6.77 4.47
N CYS A 48 -7.04 8.00 4.30
CA CYS A 48 -6.93 8.74 3.06
C CYS A 48 -5.68 9.61 3.08
N ASP A 49 -4.77 9.41 2.11
CA ASP A 49 -3.68 10.36 1.87
C ASP A 49 -4.25 11.63 1.21
N ALA A 50 -3.92 12.79 1.77
CA ALA A 50 -4.36 14.09 1.28
C ALA A 50 -3.68 14.50 -0.04
N THR A 51 -2.53 13.88 -0.38
CA THR A 51 -1.73 14.25 -1.54
C THR A 51 -2.25 13.65 -2.85
N GLY A 52 -2.97 12.52 -2.79
CA GLY A 52 -3.54 11.87 -3.98
C GLY A 52 -2.50 11.48 -5.03
N GLU A 53 -1.21 11.48 -4.68
CA GLU A 53 -0.13 11.19 -5.61
C GLU A 53 -0.09 9.70 -5.91
N LEU A 54 -0.84 9.30 -6.94
CA LEU A 54 -0.68 8.00 -7.56
C LEU A 54 0.67 8.01 -8.27
N TRP A 55 1.64 7.27 -7.72
CA TRP A 55 2.93 7.00 -8.34
C TRP A 55 2.75 6.17 -9.61
N GLN A 56 2.25 6.80 -10.68
CA GLN A 56 2.07 6.16 -11.97
C GLN A 56 3.44 6.05 -12.65
N ASN A 57 3.74 4.85 -13.16
CA ASN A 57 4.95 4.52 -13.95
C ASN A 57 6.24 4.23 -13.15
N LEU A 58 6.15 3.80 -11.89
CA LEU A 58 7.33 3.25 -11.20
C LEU A 58 7.67 1.87 -11.76
N HIS A 59 8.76 1.76 -12.53
CA HIS A 59 9.23 0.49 -13.08
C HIS A 59 10.40 -0.06 -12.25
N VAL A 60 10.09 -1.02 -11.37
CA VAL A 60 11.09 -1.70 -10.54
C VAL A 60 11.97 -2.60 -11.41
N PRO A 61 13.31 -2.65 -11.20
CA PRO A 61 14.17 -3.56 -11.94
C PRO A 61 13.76 -5.02 -11.76
N VAL A 62 13.68 -5.76 -12.86
CA VAL A 62 13.44 -7.22 -12.86
C VAL A 62 14.74 -7.92 -13.27
N ILE A 63 15.23 -8.85 -12.45
CA ILE A 63 16.47 -9.58 -12.69
C ILE A 63 16.16 -11.07 -12.85
N ASP A 64 16.59 -11.66 -13.95
CA ASP A 64 16.35 -13.06 -14.28
C ASP A 64 17.51 -13.97 -13.86
N PHE A 65 17.29 -14.85 -12.88
CA PHE A 65 18.30 -15.76 -12.35
C PHE A 65 18.44 -17.07 -13.13
N LYS A 66 17.78 -17.20 -14.28
CA LYS A 66 17.88 -18.38 -15.13
C LYS A 66 19.33 -18.66 -15.53
N GLU A 67 19.74 -19.91 -15.31
CA GLU A 67 21.02 -20.47 -15.77
C GLU A 67 22.28 -19.76 -15.22
N MET A 68 22.18 -19.07 -14.09
CA MET A 68 23.34 -18.42 -13.44
C MET A 68 24.47 -19.37 -13.07
N GLU A 69 24.19 -20.65 -12.91
CA GLU A 69 25.18 -21.66 -12.49
C GLU A 69 25.90 -22.32 -13.68
N LYS A 70 25.42 -22.10 -14.91
CA LYS A 70 25.93 -22.79 -16.10
C LYS A 70 27.00 -22.01 -16.86
N ASP A 71 27.13 -20.71 -16.63
CA ASP A 71 28.04 -19.82 -17.35
C ASP A 71 28.58 -18.73 -16.41
N GLU A 72 29.90 -18.74 -16.17
CA GLU A 72 30.58 -17.78 -15.30
C GLU A 72 30.43 -16.33 -15.78
N ARG A 73 30.36 -16.11 -17.10
CA ARG A 73 30.13 -14.78 -17.67
C ARG A 73 28.73 -14.28 -17.31
N ARG A 74 27.71 -15.12 -17.51
CA ARG A 74 26.32 -14.77 -17.16
C ARG A 74 26.16 -14.57 -15.66
N HIS A 75 26.84 -15.37 -14.85
CA HIS A 75 26.87 -15.17 -13.40
C HIS A 75 27.39 -13.76 -13.04
N LYS A 76 28.54 -13.36 -13.60
CA LYS A 76 29.13 -12.02 -13.37
C LYS A 76 28.22 -10.89 -13.85
N GLU A 77 27.56 -11.07 -15.00
CA GLU A 77 26.58 -10.09 -15.53
C GLU A 77 25.42 -9.88 -14.56
N ARG A 78 24.82 -10.97 -14.04
CA ARG A 78 23.73 -10.87 -13.05
C ARG A 78 24.17 -10.25 -11.73
N VAL A 79 25.36 -10.59 -11.24
CA VAL A 79 25.91 -9.95 -10.03
C VAL A 79 26.07 -8.44 -10.24
N ASN A 80 26.48 -8.00 -11.44
CA ASN A 80 26.55 -6.58 -11.76
C ASN A 80 25.16 -5.94 -11.84
N GLU A 81 24.18 -6.59 -12.46
CA GLU A 81 22.78 -6.10 -12.49
C GLU A 81 22.20 -5.94 -11.08
N ILE A 82 22.43 -6.92 -10.19
CA ILE A 82 22.01 -6.85 -8.78
C ILE A 82 22.65 -5.65 -8.09
N LYS A 83 23.97 -5.49 -8.24
CA LYS A 83 24.70 -4.36 -7.66
C LYS A 83 24.14 -3.03 -8.14
N GLU A 84 23.89 -2.88 -9.44
CA GLU A 84 23.34 -1.66 -10.02
C GLU A 84 21.92 -1.37 -9.52
N ALA A 85 21.06 -2.39 -9.45
CA ALA A 85 19.70 -2.24 -8.95
C ALA A 85 19.70 -1.82 -7.47
N LEU A 86 20.53 -2.43 -6.64
CA LEU A 86 20.66 -2.05 -5.23
C LEU A 86 21.21 -0.62 -5.08
N GLN A 87 22.18 -0.21 -5.89
CA GLN A 87 22.73 1.15 -5.83
C GLN A 87 21.76 2.23 -6.29
N LYS A 88 20.98 1.97 -7.36
CA LYS A 88 20.09 2.97 -7.97
C LYS A 88 18.68 2.97 -7.35
N TRP A 89 18.17 1.80 -6.99
CA TRP A 89 16.78 1.61 -6.55
C TRP A 89 16.66 1.16 -5.09
N GLY A 90 17.70 0.56 -4.52
CA GLY A 90 17.65 -0.06 -3.19
C GLY A 90 16.93 -1.41 -3.15
N PHE A 91 16.23 -1.80 -4.22
CA PHE A 91 15.52 -3.08 -4.33
C PHE A 91 15.31 -3.50 -5.80
N PHE A 92 14.90 -4.76 -6.01
CA PHE A 92 14.60 -5.34 -7.33
C PHE A 92 13.66 -6.55 -7.19
N GLN A 93 13.07 -6.98 -8.31
CA GLN A 93 12.30 -8.22 -8.40
C GLN A 93 13.15 -9.31 -9.09
N GLY A 94 13.52 -10.36 -8.36
CA GLY A 94 14.13 -11.55 -8.98
C GLY A 94 13.08 -12.45 -9.66
N VAL A 95 13.38 -13.07 -10.78
CA VAL A 95 12.58 -14.16 -11.39
C VAL A 95 13.46 -15.38 -11.67
N ASN A 96 12.85 -16.55 -11.92
CA ASN A 96 13.56 -17.81 -12.15
C ASN A 96 14.59 -18.16 -11.06
N ARG A 97 14.22 -17.96 -9.79
CA ARG A 97 15.11 -18.08 -8.62
C ARG A 97 15.39 -19.52 -8.18
N GLY A 98 14.83 -20.51 -8.87
CA GLY A 98 14.96 -21.94 -8.52
C GLY A 98 14.03 -22.41 -7.41
N ILE A 99 13.12 -21.56 -6.91
CA ILE A 99 12.09 -21.94 -5.93
C ILE A 99 10.87 -22.47 -6.70
N PRO A 100 10.38 -23.69 -6.41
CA PRO A 100 9.17 -24.24 -7.02
C PRO A 100 7.96 -23.35 -6.77
N HIS A 101 7.05 -23.28 -7.76
CA HIS A 101 5.87 -22.41 -7.64
C HIS A 101 4.94 -22.90 -6.55
N GLU A 102 4.79 -24.22 -6.40
CA GLU A 102 3.90 -24.82 -5.40
C GLU A 102 4.25 -24.37 -3.98
N VAL A 103 5.54 -24.24 -3.66
CA VAL A 103 6.01 -23.77 -2.34
C VAL A 103 5.59 -22.32 -2.08
N LEU A 104 5.65 -21.46 -3.11
CA LEU A 104 5.25 -20.06 -2.99
C LEU A 104 3.72 -19.94 -2.85
N ASP A 105 2.97 -20.77 -3.58
CA ASP A 105 1.51 -20.81 -3.51
C ASP A 105 1.04 -21.31 -2.14
N GLU A 106 1.61 -22.40 -1.63
CA GLU A 106 1.34 -22.91 -0.28
C GLU A 106 1.64 -21.86 0.80
N MET A 107 2.73 -21.09 0.64
CA MET A 107 3.06 -20.02 1.57
C MET A 107 2.00 -18.90 1.56
N ILE A 108 1.49 -18.52 0.38
CA ILE A 108 0.44 -17.52 0.24
C ILE A 108 -0.87 -18.04 0.84
N ASP A 109 -1.21 -19.30 0.59
CA ASP A 109 -2.42 -19.92 1.13
C ASP A 109 -2.35 -20.10 2.65
N GLY A 110 -1.16 -20.31 3.21
CA GLY A 110 -0.97 -20.42 4.66
C GLY A 110 -1.17 -19.11 5.45
N VAL A 111 -1.10 -17.95 4.79
CA VAL A 111 -1.34 -16.63 5.43
C VAL A 111 -2.71 -16.02 5.11
N ARG A 112 -3.45 -16.60 4.17
CA ARG A 112 -4.83 -16.20 3.87
C ARG A 112 -5.80 -16.66 4.95
#